data_AF-A0A1K0G7V1-F1
#
_entry.id   AF-A0A1K0G7V1-F1
#
_cell.length_a   1.000
_cell.length_b   1.000
_cell.length_c   1.000
_cell.angle_alpha   90.00
_cell.angle_beta   90.00
_cell.angle_gamma   90.00
#
_symmetry.space_group_name_H-M   'P 1'
#
loop_
_entity.id
_entity.type
_entity.pdbx_description
1 polymer ?
#
loop_
_entity_poly.entity_id
_entity_poly.type
_entity_poly.pdbx_seq_one_letter_code
_entity_poly.pdbx_strand_id
1 'polypeptide(L)'
;MSELRSSSSDRYTAPQQRDAWAVDAAAQGKLGTQRLLAVETGPPADEVRDALQLPPGAQVVVRRRLILADGEPVEIAASYYPASIAADTPLAENKKVRGGAVRILVEAGYRLDESVERVTAERPTREDVALLDIAEDEPLIVIRRVSAPTGREPVEYAVNRMVGNRVEPLEYRMRNTRQ
;
A
#
# COMPACT_ATOMS: atom_id res chain seq x y z
N MET A 1 24.89 -13.52 -2.64
CA MET A 1 24.51 -13.35 -1.22
C MET A 1 23.67 -12.09 -1.11
N SER A 2 22.34 -12.22 -1.05
CA SER A 2 21.42 -11.08 -0.97
C SER A 2 21.66 -10.33 0.35
N GLU A 3 22.18 -9.11 0.27
CA GLU A 3 22.36 -8.25 1.43
C GLU A 3 21.00 -7.69 1.83
N LEU A 4 20.47 -8.15 2.96
CA LEU A 4 19.17 -7.68 3.48
C LEU A 4 19.23 -6.17 3.79
N ARG A 5 18.66 -5.38 2.89
CA ARG A 5 18.08 -4.07 3.20
C ARG A 5 16.77 -4.34 3.95
N SER A 6 16.57 -3.66 5.08
CA SER A 6 15.33 -3.78 5.85
C SER A 6 14.67 -2.41 5.96
N SER A 7 13.37 -2.37 5.73
CA SER A 7 12.52 -1.18 5.87
C SER A 7 11.35 -1.50 6.80
N SER A 8 10.82 -0.50 7.50
CA SER A 8 9.51 -0.64 8.18
C SER A 8 8.40 -1.06 7.19
N SER A 9 8.57 -0.77 5.89
CA SER A 9 7.68 -1.19 4.81
C SER A 9 7.70 -2.69 4.48
N ASP A 10 8.66 -3.48 4.97
CA ASP A 10 8.79 -4.91 4.65
C ASP A 10 7.53 -5.73 5.03
N ARG A 11 6.78 -5.25 6.03
CA ARG A 11 5.52 -5.85 6.47
C ARG A 11 4.36 -5.61 5.51
N TYR A 12 4.54 -4.81 4.47
CA TYR A 12 3.54 -4.59 3.44
C TYR A 12 3.92 -5.24 2.10
N THR A 13 5.07 -5.91 2.03
CA THR A 13 5.56 -6.62 0.83
C THR A 13 5.72 -8.13 1.06
N ALA A 14 5.84 -8.59 2.31
CA ALA A 14 5.78 -10.02 2.65
C ALA A 14 4.34 -10.48 2.99
N PRO A 15 4.04 -11.79 3.02
CA PRO A 15 2.80 -12.30 3.61
C PRO A 15 2.82 -12.19 5.14
N GLN A 16 1.71 -11.74 5.74
CA GLN A 16 1.52 -11.77 7.20
C GLN A 16 0.36 -12.69 7.58
N GLN A 17 0.46 -13.32 8.76
CA GLN A 17 -0.68 -14.07 9.34
C GLN A 17 -1.82 -13.14 9.80
N ARG A 18 -1.50 -11.88 10.09
CA ARG A 18 -2.43 -10.85 10.58
C ARG A 18 -2.34 -9.60 9.69
N ASP A 19 -3.36 -8.75 9.76
CA ASP A 19 -3.37 -7.45 9.07
C ASP A 19 -2.11 -6.64 9.44
N ALA A 20 -1.31 -6.27 8.44
CA ALA A 20 -0.01 -5.62 8.65
C ALA A 20 -0.13 -4.34 9.50
N TRP A 21 -1.18 -3.55 9.27
CA TRP A 21 -1.45 -2.36 10.06
C TRP A 21 -1.81 -2.68 11.52
N ALA A 22 -2.63 -3.71 11.74
CA ALA A 22 -2.96 -4.12 13.10
C ALA A 22 -1.71 -4.59 13.89
N VAL A 23 -0.71 -5.17 13.21
CA VAL A 23 0.57 -5.53 13.81
C VAL A 23 1.38 -4.28 14.14
N ASP A 24 1.47 -3.32 13.22
CA ASP A 24 2.22 -2.08 13.41
C ASP A 24 1.65 -1.22 14.54
N ALA A 25 0.33 -1.05 14.59
CA ALA A 25 -0.33 -0.32 15.66
C ALA A 25 -0.17 -1.03 17.02
N ALA A 26 -0.29 -2.36 17.06
CA ALA A 26 -0.10 -3.11 18.30
C ALA A 26 1.33 -3.01 18.85
N ALA A 27 2.34 -2.88 17.99
CA ALA A 27 3.72 -2.61 18.41
C ALA A 27 3.87 -1.25 19.12
N GLN A 28 2.91 -0.34 18.92
CA GLN A 28 2.82 0.97 19.59
C GLN A 28 1.83 0.97 20.77
N GLY A 29 1.28 -0.19 21.13
CA GLY A 29 0.21 -0.27 22.14
C GLY A 29 -1.12 0.31 21.68
N LYS A 30 -1.30 0.56 20.38
CA LYS A 30 -2.52 1.09 19.78
C LYS A 30 -3.37 0.00 19.13
N LEU A 31 -4.67 0.26 18.98
CA LEU A 31 -5.57 -0.59 18.20
C LEU A 31 -5.60 -0.15 16.73
N GLY A 32 -4.92 -0.90 15.87
CA GLY A 32 -4.93 -0.67 14.43
C GLY A 32 -6.16 -1.26 13.76
N THR A 33 -6.97 -0.43 13.12
CA THR A 33 -8.13 -0.85 12.32
C THR A 33 -8.11 -0.23 10.93
N GLN A 34 -8.97 -0.73 10.05
CA GLN A 34 -9.16 -0.18 8.72
C GLN A 34 -10.65 -0.16 8.36
N ARG A 35 -11.06 0.84 7.59
CA ARG A 35 -12.37 0.96 6.98
C ARG A 35 -12.23 0.94 5.47
N LEU A 36 -12.92 0.03 4.79
CA LEU A 36 -12.95 -0.03 3.34
C LEU A 36 -13.81 1.11 2.81
N LEU A 37 -13.23 1.96 1.96
CA LEU A 37 -13.92 3.10 1.34
C LEU A 37 -14.53 2.70 0.01
N ALA A 38 -13.76 1.99 -0.83
CA ALA A 38 -14.20 1.54 -2.13
C ALA A 38 -13.41 0.32 -2.61
N VAL A 39 -14.07 -0.51 -3.43
CA VAL A 39 -13.45 -1.51 -4.30
C VAL A 39 -14.07 -1.37 -5.68
N GLU A 40 -13.26 -1.10 -6.69
CA GLU A 40 -13.75 -0.78 -8.04
C GLU A 40 -12.87 -1.47 -9.08
N THR A 41 -13.48 -1.83 -10.21
CA THR A 41 -12.76 -2.31 -11.39
C THR A 41 -12.98 -1.34 -12.53
N GLY A 42 -11.91 -0.88 -13.16
CA GLY A 42 -12.02 0.11 -14.25
C GLY A 42 -10.71 0.40 -14.96
N PRO A 43 -10.74 1.27 -15.97
CA PRO A 43 -9.52 1.74 -16.62
C PRO A 43 -8.63 2.49 -15.61
N PRO A 44 -7.31 2.22 -15.57
CA PRO A 44 -6.39 2.95 -14.71
C PRO A 44 -6.16 4.38 -15.23
N ALA A 45 -5.90 5.30 -14.30
CA ALA A 45 -5.26 6.58 -14.62
C ALA A 45 -3.84 6.35 -15.16
N ASP A 46 -3.28 7.34 -15.87
CA ASP A 46 -1.99 7.20 -16.55
C ASP A 46 -0.85 6.81 -15.60
N GLU A 47 -0.75 7.45 -14.43
CA GLU A 47 0.25 7.09 -13.42
C GLU A 47 0.15 5.62 -12.98
N VAL A 48 -1.07 5.09 -12.82
CA VAL A 48 -1.30 3.69 -12.42
C VAL A 48 -0.97 2.75 -13.58
N ARG A 49 -1.32 3.13 -14.81
CA ARG A 49 -1.01 2.37 -16.03
C ARG A 49 0.50 2.23 -16.19
N ASP A 50 1.23 3.34 -16.08
CA ASP A 50 2.67 3.39 -16.24
C ASP A 50 3.39 2.63 -15.12
N ALA A 51 2.97 2.83 -13.87
CA ALA A 51 3.55 2.14 -12.71
C ALA A 51 3.37 0.61 -12.77
N LEU A 52 2.23 0.15 -13.31
CA LEU A 52 1.93 -1.28 -13.49
C LEU A 52 2.34 -1.83 -14.86
N GLN A 53 2.96 -1.02 -15.72
CA GLN A 53 3.38 -1.39 -17.08
C GLN A 53 2.24 -2.03 -17.90
N LEU A 54 1.03 -1.48 -17.76
CA LEU A 54 -0.17 -2.08 -18.33
C LEU A 54 -0.36 -1.72 -19.81
N PRO A 55 -0.77 -2.69 -20.65
CA PRO A 55 -1.07 -2.40 -22.05
C PRO A 55 -2.31 -1.51 -22.18
N PRO A 56 -2.49 -0.84 -23.34
CA PRO A 56 -3.72 -0.11 -23.65
C PRO A 56 -4.97 -0.99 -23.46
N GLY A 57 -6.03 -0.41 -22.89
CA GLY A 57 -7.29 -1.13 -22.62
C GLY A 57 -7.28 -2.05 -21.40
N ALA A 58 -6.14 -2.29 -20.75
CA ALA A 58 -6.09 -3.01 -19.49
C ALA A 58 -6.93 -2.32 -18.40
N GLN A 59 -7.50 -3.13 -17.51
CA GLN A 59 -8.24 -2.68 -16.34
C GLN A 59 -7.47 -2.99 -15.05
N VAL A 60 -7.79 -2.26 -13.99
CA VAL A 60 -7.27 -2.50 -12.64
C VAL A 60 -8.41 -2.69 -11.67
N VAL A 61 -8.15 -3.50 -10.64
CA VAL A 61 -8.93 -3.51 -9.40
C VAL A 61 -8.25 -2.53 -8.45
N VAL A 62 -8.98 -1.52 -7.99
CA VAL A 62 -8.53 -0.58 -6.96
C VAL A 62 -9.24 -0.86 -5.65
N ARG A 63 -8.49 -0.84 -4.55
CA ARG A 63 -9.02 -0.93 -3.19
C ARG A 63 -8.56 0.29 -2.40
N ARG A 64 -9.50 1.12 -1.97
CA ARG A 64 -9.25 2.31 -1.12
C ARG A 64 -9.69 2.05 0.31
N ARG A 65 -8.84 2.39 1.26
CA ARG A 65 -9.06 2.16 2.70
C ARG A 65 -8.67 3.39 3.49
N LEU A 66 -9.43 3.67 4.55
CA LEU A 66 -9.02 4.57 5.61
C LEU A 66 -8.41 3.74 6.74
N ILE A 67 -7.20 4.06 7.13
CA ILE A 67 -6.44 3.39 8.17
C ILE A 67 -6.57 4.20 9.45
N LEU A 68 -6.83 3.52 10.58
CA LEU A 68 -7.07 4.18 11.87
C LEU A 68 -6.18 3.62 12.98
N ALA A 69 -5.68 4.51 13.84
CA ALA A 69 -5.03 4.19 15.11
C ALA A 69 -5.92 4.67 16.25
N ASP A 70 -6.37 3.78 17.14
CA ASP A 70 -7.28 4.13 18.25
C ASP A 70 -8.55 4.88 17.81
N GLY A 71 -9.00 4.63 16.58
CA GLY A 71 -10.16 5.29 15.97
C GLY A 71 -9.84 6.62 15.28
N GLU A 72 -8.62 7.15 15.39
CA GLU A 72 -8.17 8.35 14.68
C GLU A 72 -7.68 7.99 13.26
N PRO A 73 -8.15 8.67 12.20
CA PRO A 73 -7.64 8.49 10.85
C PRO A 73 -6.17 8.91 10.73
N VAL A 74 -5.33 8.02 10.19
CA VAL A 74 -3.89 8.26 10.05
C VAL A 74 -3.39 8.16 8.61
N GLU A 75 -4.09 7.41 7.76
CA GLU A 75 -3.68 7.19 6.36
C GLU A 75 -4.86 6.86 5.46
N ILE A 76 -4.83 7.37 4.22
CA ILE A 76 -5.64 6.88 3.10
C ILE A 76 -4.74 6.01 2.22
N ALA A 77 -5.10 4.73 2.12
CA ALA A 77 -4.35 3.73 1.36
C ALA A 77 -5.13 3.29 0.12
N ALA A 78 -4.56 3.47 -1.06
CA ALA A 78 -5.07 2.94 -2.31
C ALA A 78 -4.10 1.90 -2.87
N SER A 79 -4.59 0.68 -3.12
CA SER A 79 -3.81 -0.36 -3.83
C SER A 79 -4.49 -0.71 -5.15
N TYR A 80 -3.70 -0.75 -6.21
CA TYR A 80 -4.11 -1.06 -7.58
C TYR A 80 -3.46 -2.38 -8.00
N TYR A 81 -4.27 -3.26 -8.57
CA TYR A 81 -3.84 -4.57 -9.06
C TYR A 81 -4.31 -4.73 -10.51
N PRO A 82 -3.50 -5.33 -11.42
CA PRO A 82 -3.99 -5.71 -12.74
C PRO A 82 -5.25 -6.58 -12.62
N ALA A 83 -6.32 -6.26 -13.35
CA ALA A 83 -7.58 -7.01 -13.24
C ALA A 83 -7.43 -8.48 -13.65
N SER A 84 -6.50 -8.77 -14.57
CA SER A 84 -6.12 -10.14 -14.95
C SER A 84 -5.58 -10.99 -13.80
N ILE A 85 -5.15 -10.36 -12.71
CA ILE A 85 -4.67 -11.03 -11.49
C ILE A 85 -5.77 -11.01 -10.41
N ALA A 86 -6.46 -9.88 -10.26
CA ALA A 86 -7.28 -9.61 -9.07
C ALA A 86 -8.78 -9.92 -9.22
N ALA A 87 -9.34 -9.93 -10.45
CA ALA A 87 -10.78 -9.94 -10.68
C ALA A 87 -11.51 -11.13 -10.04
N ASP A 88 -10.90 -12.32 -10.10
CA ASP A 88 -11.49 -13.56 -9.56
C ASP A 88 -10.97 -13.91 -8.16
N THR A 89 -10.55 -12.90 -7.39
CA THR A 89 -9.96 -13.08 -6.07
C THR A 89 -10.67 -12.20 -5.04
N PRO A 90 -10.45 -12.44 -3.73
CA PRO A 90 -10.95 -11.54 -2.69
C PRO A 90 -10.51 -10.08 -2.82
N LEU A 91 -9.49 -9.77 -3.65
CA LEU A 91 -9.08 -8.40 -3.95
C LEU A 91 -10.16 -7.60 -4.70
N ALA A 92 -11.02 -8.24 -5.48
CA ALA A 92 -12.13 -7.57 -6.16
C ALA A 92 -13.40 -7.46 -5.30
N GLU A 93 -13.43 -8.10 -4.13
CA GLU A 93 -14.60 -8.12 -3.28
C GLU A 93 -14.65 -6.93 -2.31
N ASN A 94 -15.82 -6.34 -2.12
CA ASN A 94 -16.06 -5.23 -1.18
C ASN A 94 -16.15 -5.70 0.29
N LYS A 95 -15.15 -6.46 0.72
CA LYS A 95 -15.00 -6.97 2.09
C LYS A 95 -13.53 -6.98 2.51
N LYS A 96 -13.27 -7.12 3.81
CA LYS A 96 -11.90 -7.24 4.31
C LYS A 96 -11.24 -8.52 3.77
N VAL A 97 -10.00 -8.39 3.28
CA VAL A 97 -9.19 -9.53 2.83
C VAL A 97 -8.51 -10.15 4.04
N ARG A 98 -8.98 -11.32 4.48
CA ARG A 98 -8.36 -12.07 5.57
C ARG A 98 -6.94 -12.48 5.18
N GLY A 99 -5.96 -12.22 6.06
CA GLY A 99 -4.55 -12.48 5.80
C GLY A 99 -3.87 -11.47 4.86
N GLY A 100 -4.55 -10.37 4.50
CA GLY A 100 -3.96 -9.29 3.68
C GLY A 100 -3.90 -9.59 2.19
N ALA A 101 -3.64 -8.54 1.40
CA ALA A 101 -3.58 -8.62 -0.06
C ALA A 101 -2.39 -9.45 -0.55
N VAL A 102 -1.23 -9.33 0.11
CA VAL A 102 -0.01 -10.05 -0.27
C VAL A 102 -0.21 -11.57 -0.23
N ARG A 103 -0.96 -12.09 0.75
CA ARG A 103 -1.31 -13.52 0.80
C ARG A 103 -2.04 -13.96 -0.46
N ILE A 104 -3.03 -13.19 -0.91
CA ILE A 104 -3.81 -13.52 -2.12
C ILE A 104 -2.90 -13.53 -3.35
N LEU A 105 -1.99 -12.55 -3.48
CA LEU A 105 -1.04 -12.51 -4.58
C LEU A 105 -0.11 -13.72 -4.58
N VAL A 106 0.42 -14.11 -3.41
CA VAL A 106 1.28 -15.29 -3.28
C VAL A 106 0.53 -16.59 -3.60
N GLU A 107 -0.72 -16.73 -3.13
CA GLU A 107 -1.59 -17.87 -3.47
C GLU A 107 -1.89 -17.94 -4.97
N ALA A 108 -1.97 -16.80 -5.65
CA ALA A 108 -2.10 -16.69 -7.10
C ALA A 108 -0.76 -16.88 -7.86
N GLY A 109 0.34 -17.19 -7.17
CA GLY A 109 1.66 -17.45 -7.78
C GLY A 109 2.52 -16.20 -8.00
N TYR A 110 2.19 -15.07 -7.39
CA TYR A 110 2.94 -13.82 -7.46
C TYR A 110 3.60 -13.49 -6.12
N ARG A 111 4.87 -13.87 -5.99
CA ARG A 111 5.71 -13.46 -4.86
C ARG A 111 6.20 -12.03 -5.09
N LEU A 112 6.14 -11.17 -4.08
CA LEU A 112 6.61 -9.79 -4.17
C LEU A 112 8.06 -9.71 -3.70
N ASP A 113 8.97 -10.14 -4.57
CA ASP A 113 10.40 -10.23 -4.25
C ASP A 113 11.13 -8.90 -4.49
N GLU A 114 10.51 -7.98 -5.24
CA GLU A 114 11.03 -6.64 -5.52
C GLU A 114 9.98 -5.58 -5.18
N SER A 115 10.42 -4.50 -4.54
CA SER A 115 9.61 -3.31 -4.35
C SER A 115 10.44 -2.04 -4.45
N VAL A 116 9.85 -1.01 -5.05
CA VAL A 116 10.44 0.33 -5.15
C VAL A 116 9.47 1.33 -4.57
N GLU A 117 9.92 2.12 -3.60
CA GLU A 117 9.14 3.18 -2.97
C GLU A 117 9.67 4.56 -3.39
N ARG A 118 8.76 5.47 -3.69
CA ARG A 118 9.01 6.91 -3.78
C ARG A 118 8.29 7.59 -2.63
N VAL A 119 9.04 8.33 -1.82
CA VAL A 119 8.52 9.05 -0.66
C VAL A 119 8.59 10.55 -0.94
N THR A 120 7.47 11.25 -0.78
CA THR A 120 7.33 12.68 -1.05
C THR A 120 6.50 13.36 0.03
N ALA A 121 6.65 14.68 0.18
CA ALA A 121 5.72 15.50 0.94
C ALA A 121 4.76 16.21 -0.02
N GLU A 122 3.46 16.16 0.24
CA GLU A 122 2.43 16.76 -0.61
C GLU A 122 1.40 17.55 0.20
N ARG A 123 0.76 18.54 -0.46
CA ARG A 123 -0.41 19.21 0.11
C ARG A 123 -1.61 18.27 0.11
N PRO A 124 -2.50 18.34 1.11
CA PRO A 124 -3.69 17.53 1.14
C PRO A 124 -4.67 18.01 0.07
N THR A 125 -5.37 17.07 -0.56
CA THR A 125 -6.53 17.35 -1.38
C THR A 125 -7.75 17.59 -0.48
N ARG A 126 -8.87 18.07 -1.04
CA ARG A 126 -10.12 18.21 -0.28
C ARG A 126 -10.63 16.86 0.27
N GLU A 127 -10.42 15.79 -0.49
CA GLU A 127 -10.78 14.44 -0.03
C GLU A 127 -9.89 14.02 1.14
N ASP A 128 -8.58 14.29 1.07
CA ASP A 128 -7.66 14.02 2.17
C ASP A 128 -8.10 14.76 3.45
N VAL A 129 -8.37 16.06 3.36
CA VAL A 129 -8.85 16.89 4.48
C VAL A 129 -10.09 16.27 5.13
N ALA A 130 -11.08 15.90 4.31
CA ALA A 130 -12.34 15.37 4.81
C ALA A 130 -12.22 13.97 5.42
N LEU A 131 -11.41 13.08 4.83
CA LEU A 131 -11.27 11.70 5.28
C LEU A 131 -10.30 11.55 6.46
N LEU A 132 -9.23 12.34 6.47
CA LEU A 132 -8.21 12.31 7.52
C LEU A 132 -8.53 13.23 8.70
N ASP A 133 -9.49 14.14 8.57
CA ASP A 133 -9.83 15.11 9.63
C ASP A 133 -8.58 15.92 10.04
N ILE A 134 -8.07 16.69 9.08
CA ILE A 134 -6.86 17.52 9.18
C ILE A 134 -7.13 18.93 8.64
N ALA A 135 -6.22 19.87 8.93
CA ALA A 135 -6.26 21.20 8.33
C ALA A 135 -5.86 21.17 6.84
N GLU A 136 -6.28 22.16 6.06
CA GLU A 136 -5.97 22.27 4.61
C GLU A 136 -4.47 22.47 4.32
N ASP A 137 -3.69 22.90 5.31
CA ASP A 137 -2.26 23.14 5.22
C ASP A 137 -1.40 22.06 5.89
N GLU A 138 -2.01 21.02 6.48
CA GLU A 138 -1.30 19.89 7.09
C GLU A 138 -0.62 19.04 5.99
N PRO A 139 0.72 19.02 5.90
CA PRO A 139 1.41 18.29 4.85
C PRO A 139 1.28 16.78 5.06
N LEU A 140 1.10 16.05 3.96
CA LEU A 140 1.06 14.59 3.98
C LEU A 140 2.39 14.00 3.55
N ILE A 141 2.78 12.91 4.19
CA ILE A 141 3.80 12.00 3.66
C ILE A 141 3.10 11.06 2.69
N VAL A 142 3.56 11.03 1.44
CA VAL A 142 2.99 10.20 0.39
C VAL A 142 4.02 9.18 -0.04
N ILE A 143 3.67 7.90 0.11
CA ILE A 143 4.47 6.76 -0.34
C ILE A 143 3.79 6.16 -1.55
N ARG A 144 4.52 6.10 -2.65
CA ARG A 144 4.14 5.37 -3.86
C ARG A 144 5.03 4.13 -3.97
N ARG A 145 4.44 2.95 -3.88
CA ARG A 145 5.17 1.67 -3.97
C ARG A 145 4.75 0.89 -5.19
N VAL A 146 5.72 0.41 -5.96
CA VAL A 146 5.52 -0.61 -6.99
C VAL A 146 6.10 -1.91 -6.49
N SER A 147 5.32 -3.01 -6.53
CA SER A 147 5.75 -4.34 -6.09
C SER A 147 5.63 -5.35 -7.23
N ALA A 148 6.66 -6.17 -7.41
CA ALA A 148 6.75 -7.15 -8.50
C ALA A 148 7.44 -8.45 -8.05
N PRO A 149 7.14 -9.59 -8.69
CA PRO A 149 8.04 -10.75 -8.66
C PRO A 149 9.33 -10.46 -9.43
N THR A 150 10.44 -11.06 -9.00
CA THR A 150 11.74 -10.91 -9.67
C THR A 150 11.63 -11.23 -11.17
N GLY A 151 12.04 -10.28 -12.02
CA GLY A 151 12.06 -10.44 -13.47
C GLY A 151 10.67 -10.55 -14.13
N ARG A 152 9.60 -10.13 -13.46
CA ARG A 152 8.23 -10.11 -13.99
C ARG A 152 7.62 -8.71 -13.87
N GLU A 153 6.51 -8.51 -14.58
CA GLU A 153 5.76 -7.26 -14.54
C GLU A 153 5.22 -6.96 -13.13
N PRO A 154 5.08 -5.67 -12.77
CA PRO A 154 4.50 -5.29 -11.49
C PRO A 154 3.07 -5.80 -11.31
N VAL A 155 2.76 -6.20 -10.08
CA VAL A 155 1.46 -6.78 -9.72
C VAL A 155 0.71 -5.94 -8.71
N GLU A 156 1.37 -4.98 -8.07
CA GLU A 156 0.76 -3.99 -7.19
C GLU A 156 1.39 -2.62 -7.40
N TYR A 157 0.54 -1.61 -7.46
CA TYR A 157 0.90 -0.22 -7.22
C TYR A 157 0.12 0.29 -6.02
N ALA A 158 0.80 0.80 -5.00
CA ALA A 158 0.17 1.33 -3.79
C ALA A 158 0.49 2.82 -3.63
N VAL A 159 -0.51 3.58 -3.22
CA VAL A 159 -0.39 5.00 -2.85
C VAL A 159 -0.94 5.16 -1.43
N ASN A 160 -0.05 5.50 -0.50
CA ASN A 160 -0.37 5.71 0.90
C ASN A 160 -0.16 7.18 1.22
N ARG A 161 -1.21 7.86 1.66
CA ARG A 161 -1.20 9.29 2.02
C ARG A 161 -1.39 9.40 3.53
N MET A 162 -0.34 9.78 4.24
CA MET A 162 -0.21 9.61 5.68
C MET A 162 -0.07 10.96 6.39
N VAL A 163 -0.74 11.11 7.54
CA VAL A 163 -0.55 12.27 8.42
C VAL A 163 0.72 12.06 9.22
N GLY A 164 1.78 12.83 8.92
CA GLY A 164 3.15 12.53 9.36
C GLY A 164 3.32 12.45 10.88
N ASN A 165 2.58 13.24 11.65
CA ASN A 165 2.64 13.23 13.13
C ASN A 165 1.73 12.17 13.79
N ARG A 166 0.90 11.44 13.03
CA ARG A 166 0.03 10.36 13.52
C ARG A 166 0.56 8.96 13.22
N VAL A 167 1.60 8.86 12.40
CA VAL A 167 2.22 7.59 11.98
C VAL A 167 3.66 7.48 12.50
N GLU A 168 4.18 6.25 12.55
CA GLU A 168 5.57 6.03 12.92
C GLU A 168 6.53 6.60 11.86
N PRO A 169 7.75 6.97 12.27
CA PRO A 169 8.79 7.34 11.33
C PRO A 169 9.05 6.22 10.31
N LEU A 170 9.31 6.62 9.06
CA LEU A 170 9.85 5.71 8.06
C LEU A 170 11.32 5.41 8.39
N GLU A 171 11.60 4.21 8.89
CA GLU A 171 12.95 3.75 9.19
C GLU A 171 13.51 2.94 8.01
N TYR A 172 14.68 3.36 7.52
CA TYR A 172 15.44 2.64 6.52
C TYR A 172 16.82 2.29 7.06
N ARG A 173 17.22 1.02 6.93
CA ARG A 173 18.58 0.57 7.26
C ARG A 173 19.37 0.31 5.99
N MET A 174 20.32 1.20 5.71
CA MET A 174 21.26 1.04 4.60
C MET A 174 22.54 0.39 5.11
N ARG A 175 22.94 -0.73 4.50
CA ARG A 175 24.26 -1.32 4.70
C ARG A 175 25.15 -0.90 3.54
N ASN A 176 26.23 -0.18 3.84
CA ASN A 176 27.24 0.20 2.85
C ASN A 176 28.33 -0.86 2.85
N THR A 177 28.66 -1.40 1.68
CA THR A 177 29.84 -2.24 1.51
C THR A 177 31.07 -1.34 1.63
N ARG A 178 32.00 -1.64 2.55
CA ARG A 178 33.30 -0.98 2.53
C ARG A 178 34.03 -1.46 1.27
N GLN A 179 34.50 -0.52 0.45
CA GLN A 179 35.50 -0.81 -0.59
C GLN A 179 36.83 -1.17 0.06
#